data_AF-A0A2M7H6C2-F1
#
_entry.id   AF-A0A2M7H6C2-F1
#
_cell.length_a   1.000
_cell.length_b   1.000
_cell.length_c   1.000
_cell.angle_alpha   90.00
_cell.angle_beta   90.00
_cell.angle_gamma   90.00
#
_symmetry.space_group_name_H-M   'P 1'
#
loop_
_entity.id
_entity.type
_entity.pdbx_description
1 polymer ?
#
loop_
_entity_poly.entity_id
_entity_poly.type
_entity_poly.pdbx_seq_one_letter_code
_entity_poly.pdbx_strand_id
1 'polypeptide(L)'
;MKQAKELADFHRELVERERRDKTHFISDLLKRRKIFGQFNTAEINSPLSKNTKILTSREKQEIDNFVRGNNEELQRDIDNIVNDLLEIPEDIKILANEFIQIRLFLDKPSVREKITRKPAEEILLAYARQLQKELDNFTTGTAYHRVNITHSNDLIQCVVEITKENVPIMIDEDSIKSGDLTTARLLERLSQSLRQRVSQWVYVQRGLRLYDGPKVHIYKAPRLVDWTRTQAMDDAADIIGQVITST
;
A
#
# COMPACT_ATOMS: atom_id res chain seq x y z
N MET A 1 10.90 28.29 39.73
CA MET A 1 11.70 27.06 39.98
C MET A 1 10.94 25.93 40.67
N LYS A 2 9.85 26.17 41.44
CA LYS A 2 9.08 25.11 42.10
C LYS A 2 8.29 24.18 41.14
N GLN A 3 7.65 24.77 40.13
CA GLN A 3 6.82 24.04 39.14
C GLN A 3 7.60 23.08 38.24
N ALA A 4 8.85 23.40 37.88
CA ALA A 4 9.70 22.51 37.07
C ALA A 4 10.10 21.24 37.83
N LYS A 5 10.20 21.32 39.17
CA LYS A 5 10.52 20.18 40.03
C LYS A 5 9.31 19.25 40.19
N GLU A 6 8.13 19.83 40.37
CA GLU A 6 6.86 19.08 40.42
C GLU A 6 6.59 18.33 39.10
N LEU A 7 6.89 18.93 37.94
CA LEU A 7 6.72 18.28 36.65
C LEU A 7 7.70 17.11 36.45
N ALA A 8 8.95 17.25 36.90
CA ALA A 8 9.95 16.18 36.84
C ALA A 8 9.65 15.01 37.79
N ASP A 9 9.04 15.31 38.94
CA ASP A 9 8.61 14.31 39.91
C ASP A 9 7.37 13.57 39.40
N PHE A 10 6.41 14.28 38.78
CA PHE A 10 5.25 13.68 38.12
C PHE A 10 5.65 12.77 36.96
N HIS A 11 6.60 13.20 36.12
CA HIS A 11 7.08 12.37 35.01
C HIS A 11 7.78 11.09 35.49
N ARG A 12 8.55 11.16 36.58
CA ARG A 12 9.15 9.97 37.21
C ARG A 12 8.09 9.01 37.76
N GLU A 13 7.05 9.53 38.40
CA GLU A 13 5.96 8.71 38.91
C GLU A 13 5.21 8.00 37.78
N LEU A 14 5.00 8.68 36.64
CA LEU A 14 4.33 8.14 35.46
C LEU A 14 5.15 6.99 34.84
N VAL A 15 6.46 7.17 34.69
CA VAL A 15 7.37 6.14 34.17
C VAL A 15 7.43 4.92 35.09
N GLU A 16 7.40 5.12 36.41
CA GLU A 16 7.40 4.01 37.37
C GLU A 16 6.04 3.30 37.50
N ARG A 17 4.93 3.97 37.15
CA ARG A 17 3.63 3.29 36.96
C ARG A 17 3.63 2.44 35.69
N GLU A 18 4.05 2.99 34.55
CA GLU A 18 4.14 2.22 33.30
C GLU A 18 5.04 0.99 33.43
N ARG A 19 6.17 1.11 34.14
CA ARG A 19 7.06 -0.03 34.40
C ARG A 19 6.37 -1.09 35.25
N ARG A 20 5.63 -0.69 36.28
CA ARG A 20 4.85 -1.63 37.11
C ARG A 20 3.74 -2.30 36.33
N ASP A 21 3.02 -1.57 35.50
CA ASP A 21 1.93 -2.09 34.67
C ASP A 21 2.45 -3.07 33.62
N LYS A 22 3.58 -2.76 32.97
CA LYS A 22 4.28 -3.69 32.06
C LYS A 22 4.75 -4.95 32.78
N THR A 23 5.30 -4.82 33.98
CA THR A 23 5.78 -5.97 34.77
C THR A 23 4.61 -6.84 35.23
N HIS A 24 3.49 -6.23 35.63
CA HIS A 24 2.28 -6.91 36.04
C HIS A 24 1.61 -7.64 34.86
N PHE A 25 1.51 -6.97 33.71
CA PHE A 25 1.01 -7.55 32.46
C PHE A 25 1.85 -8.74 31.99
N ILE A 26 3.17 -8.65 32.04
CA ILE A 26 4.07 -9.77 31.73
C ILE A 26 3.90 -10.92 32.74
N SER A 27 3.72 -10.60 34.02
CA SER A 27 3.49 -11.64 35.05
C SER A 27 2.16 -12.38 34.85
N ASP A 28 1.12 -11.68 34.42
CA ASP A 28 -0.19 -12.25 34.13
C ASP A 28 -0.19 -13.04 32.81
N LEU A 29 0.57 -12.60 31.81
CA LEU A 29 0.85 -13.36 30.59
C LEU A 29 1.57 -14.67 30.90
N LEU A 30 2.57 -14.65 31.78
CA LEU A 30 3.31 -15.85 32.20
C LEU A 30 2.45 -16.80 33.05
N LYS A 31 1.53 -16.27 33.86
CA LYS A 31 0.53 -17.10 34.58
C LYS A 31 -0.49 -17.72 33.64
N ARG A 32 -0.98 -16.98 32.64
CA ARG A 32 -1.89 -17.50 31.61
C ARG A 32 -1.21 -18.54 30.71
N ARG A 33 0.11 -18.40 30.47
CA ARG A 33 0.92 -19.40 29.75
C ARG A 33 1.05 -20.74 30.49
N LYS A 34 0.89 -20.79 31.82
CA LYS A 34 0.83 -22.07 32.58
C LYS A 34 -0.46 -22.87 32.33
N ILE A 35 -1.49 -22.27 31.73
CA ILE A 35 -2.80 -22.90 31.51
C ILE A 35 -2.86 -23.62 30.14
N PHE A 36 -1.95 -23.31 29.20
CA PHE A 36 -1.86 -23.95 27.89
C PHE A 36 -0.49 -24.61 27.66
N GLY A 37 -0.47 -25.94 27.72
CA GLY A 37 0.59 -26.75 27.12
C GLY A 37 1.56 -27.41 28.09
N GLN A 38 1.29 -28.68 28.40
CA GLN A 38 2.32 -29.65 28.81
C GLN A 38 3.40 -29.70 27.73
N PHE A 39 4.56 -29.11 28.00
CA PHE A 39 5.82 -29.47 27.36
C PHE A 39 6.86 -29.71 28.44
N ASN A 40 7.57 -30.84 28.33
CA ASN A 40 8.45 -31.44 29.33
C ASN A 40 9.33 -30.44 30.11
N THR A 41 9.05 -30.29 31.40
CA THR A 41 9.82 -29.47 32.36
C THR A 41 10.92 -30.28 33.06
N ALA A 42 11.73 -31.03 32.31
CA ALA A 42 12.85 -31.77 32.90
C ALA A 42 14.21 -31.04 32.80
N GLU A 43 14.31 -29.92 32.06
CA GLU A 43 15.60 -29.23 31.85
C GLU A 43 15.69 -27.81 32.44
N ILE A 44 14.68 -27.32 33.18
CA ILE A 44 14.66 -25.91 33.65
C ILE A 44 15.08 -25.76 35.13
N ASN A 45 15.63 -26.80 35.76
CA ASN A 45 16.19 -26.71 37.12
C ASN A 45 17.68 -27.07 37.13
N SER A 46 18.51 -26.20 36.56
CA SER A 46 19.94 -26.12 36.85
C SER A 46 20.33 -24.65 36.95
N PRO A 47 21.21 -24.25 37.89
CA PRO A 47 21.40 -22.85 38.25
C PRO A 47 21.84 -22.04 37.05
N LEU A 48 21.21 -20.87 36.86
CA LEU A 48 21.66 -19.78 36.00
C LEU A 48 23.08 -19.36 36.42
N SER A 49 24.07 -20.11 35.97
CA SER A 49 25.49 -19.88 36.18
C SER A 49 26.18 -20.09 34.84
N LYS A 50 26.58 -18.96 34.25
CA LYS A 50 27.70 -18.85 33.32
C LYS A 50 27.53 -19.59 31.99
N ASN A 51 26.78 -18.98 31.06
CA ASN A 51 27.08 -19.06 29.63
C ASN A 51 26.31 -17.97 28.88
N THR A 52 26.66 -16.70 29.10
CA THR A 52 26.47 -15.68 28.07
C THR A 52 27.45 -15.96 26.94
N LYS A 53 27.11 -16.93 26.07
CA LYS A 53 27.55 -16.85 24.68
C LYS A 53 26.93 -15.56 24.16
N ILE A 54 27.76 -14.56 23.95
CA ILE A 54 27.39 -13.30 23.32
C ILE A 54 26.77 -13.69 21.98
N LEU A 55 25.44 -13.57 21.87
CA LEU A 55 24.72 -13.79 20.62
C LEU A 55 25.44 -13.01 19.54
N THR A 56 25.87 -13.72 18.50
CA THR A 56 26.52 -13.10 17.35
C THR A 56 25.54 -12.11 16.71
N SER A 57 26.05 -11.07 16.06
CA SER A 57 25.21 -10.04 15.42
C SER A 57 24.18 -10.64 14.46
N ARG A 58 24.50 -11.81 13.87
CA ARG A 58 23.63 -12.58 12.99
C ARG A 58 22.46 -13.24 13.73
N GLU A 59 22.71 -13.89 14.86
CA GLU A 59 21.66 -14.51 15.68
C GLU A 59 20.70 -13.46 16.26
N LYS A 60 21.22 -12.28 16.65
CA LYS A 60 20.36 -11.15 17.06
C LYS A 60 19.48 -10.65 15.91
N GLN A 61 20.04 -10.55 14.71
CA GLN A 61 19.29 -10.11 13.52
C GLN A 61 18.21 -11.14 13.12
N GLU A 62 18.50 -12.43 13.25
CA GLU A 62 17.52 -13.50 13.00
C GLU A 62 16.38 -13.48 14.02
N ILE A 63 16.68 -13.27 15.31
CA ILE A 63 15.67 -13.11 16.36
C ILE A 63 14.84 -11.83 16.16
N ASP A 64 15.48 -10.70 15.83
CA ASP A 64 14.77 -9.44 15.58
C ASP A 64 13.85 -9.54 14.35
N ASN A 65 14.29 -10.22 13.29
CA ASN A 65 13.46 -10.47 12.11
C ASN A 65 12.28 -11.39 12.42
N PHE A 66 12.50 -12.44 13.22
CA PHE A 66 11.44 -13.35 13.66
C PHE A 66 10.40 -12.63 14.53
N VAL A 67 10.84 -11.82 15.50
CA VAL A 67 9.94 -11.04 16.37
C VAL A 67 9.17 -9.98 15.57
N ARG A 68 9.80 -9.32 14.60
CA ARG A 68 9.10 -8.37 13.71
C ARG A 68 8.05 -9.08 12.86
N GLY A 69 8.40 -10.19 12.22
CA GLY A 69 7.45 -10.96 11.40
C GLY A 69 6.22 -11.40 12.19
N ASN A 70 6.43 -11.89 13.42
CA ASN A 70 5.34 -12.32 14.30
C ASN A 70 4.44 -11.15 14.77
N ASN A 71 5.02 -9.96 14.97
CA ASN A 71 4.25 -8.75 15.28
C ASN A 71 3.47 -8.23 14.08
N GLU A 72 4.03 -8.31 12.86
CA GLU A 72 3.34 -7.92 11.63
C GLU A 72 2.17 -8.87 11.28
N GLU A 73 2.31 -10.16 11.61
CA GLU A 73 1.24 -11.14 11.49
C GLU A 73 0.14 -10.89 12.52
N LEU A 74 0.50 -10.70 13.79
CA LEU A 74 -0.46 -10.35 14.84
C LEU A 74 -1.20 -9.03 14.54
N GLN A 75 -0.50 -8.03 14.00
CA GLN A 75 -1.12 -6.77 13.61
C GLN A 75 -2.12 -6.99 12.47
N ARG A 76 -1.79 -7.81 11.46
CA ARG A 76 -2.73 -8.17 10.39
C ARG A 76 -3.97 -8.87 10.92
N ASP A 77 -3.82 -9.78 11.88
CA ASP A 77 -4.95 -10.48 12.48
C ASP A 77 -5.85 -9.52 13.26
N ILE A 78 -5.27 -8.60 14.03
CA ILE A 78 -6.01 -7.55 14.73
C ILE A 78 -6.73 -6.65 13.74
N ASP A 79 -6.05 -6.20 12.69
CA ASP A 79 -6.63 -5.33 11.67
C ASP A 79 -7.81 -6.04 10.99
N ASN A 80 -7.69 -7.33 10.66
CA ASN A 80 -8.79 -8.12 10.07
C ASN A 80 -9.99 -8.23 11.02
N ILE A 81 -9.76 -8.54 12.30
CA ILE A 81 -10.85 -8.64 13.29
C ILE A 81 -11.54 -7.29 13.49
N VAL A 82 -10.78 -6.20 13.59
CA VAL A 82 -11.33 -4.85 13.73
C VAL A 82 -12.12 -4.46 12.49
N ASN A 83 -11.59 -4.77 11.31
CA ASN A 83 -12.23 -4.51 10.03
C ASN A 83 -13.57 -5.23 9.89
N ASP A 84 -13.63 -6.50 10.32
CA ASP A 84 -14.83 -7.31 10.27
C ASP A 84 -15.85 -6.85 11.31
N LEU A 85 -15.40 -6.52 12.52
CA LEU A 85 -16.26 -6.02 13.60
C LEU A 85 -16.91 -4.67 13.26
N LEU A 86 -16.16 -3.78 12.62
CA LEU A 86 -16.61 -2.43 12.29
C LEU A 86 -17.25 -2.34 10.89
N GLU A 87 -17.35 -3.46 10.17
CA GLU A 87 -17.87 -3.55 8.80
C GLU A 87 -17.28 -2.46 7.88
N ILE A 88 -15.97 -2.20 8.02
CA ILE A 88 -15.31 -1.14 7.27
C ILE A 88 -15.40 -1.48 5.78
N PRO A 89 -15.87 -0.56 4.91
CA PRO A 89 -15.91 -0.81 3.47
C PRO A 89 -14.51 -1.07 2.91
N GLU A 90 -14.40 -1.99 1.95
CA GLU A 90 -13.12 -2.38 1.34
C GLU A 90 -12.35 -1.17 0.76
N ASP A 91 -13.07 -0.24 0.15
CA ASP A 91 -12.53 0.99 -0.42
C ASP A 91 -11.82 1.86 0.64
N ILE A 92 -12.38 1.92 1.84
CA ILE A 92 -11.80 2.63 2.98
C ILE A 92 -10.57 1.89 3.52
N LYS A 93 -10.58 0.55 3.53
CA LYS A 93 -9.41 -0.27 3.91
C LYS A 93 -8.25 -0.04 2.95
N ILE A 94 -8.51 -0.04 1.65
CA ILE A 94 -7.51 0.23 0.60
C ILE A 94 -6.92 1.62 0.81
N LEU A 95 -7.78 2.64 0.99
CA LEU A 95 -7.37 4.02 1.19
C LEU A 95 -6.50 4.18 2.44
N ALA A 96 -6.91 3.63 3.57
CA ALA A 96 -6.17 3.72 4.83
C ALA A 96 -4.79 3.04 4.73
N ASN A 97 -4.76 1.82 4.19
CA ASN A 97 -3.51 1.07 4.01
C ASN A 97 -2.55 1.79 3.06
N GLU A 98 -3.05 2.29 1.93
CA GLU A 98 -2.24 3.02 0.97
C GLU A 98 -1.74 4.36 1.57
N PHE A 99 -2.59 5.05 2.32
CA PHE A 99 -2.21 6.28 3.00
C PHE A 99 -1.02 6.02 3.94
N ILE A 100 -1.10 5.00 4.79
CA ILE A 100 -0.02 4.66 5.73
C ILE A 100 1.26 4.25 4.99
N GLN A 101 1.15 3.45 3.94
CA GLN A 101 2.32 2.89 3.24
C GLN A 101 3.01 3.88 2.29
N ILE A 102 2.23 4.76 1.64
CA ILE A 102 2.71 5.59 0.54
C ILE A 102 2.62 7.08 0.92
N ARG A 103 1.42 7.56 1.25
CA ARG A 103 1.15 9.01 1.30
C ARG A 103 1.60 9.68 2.60
N LEU A 104 1.55 8.97 3.73
CA LEU A 104 1.96 9.47 5.06
C LEU A 104 3.42 9.91 5.08
N PHE A 105 4.27 9.32 4.24
CA PHE A 105 5.69 9.64 4.20
C PHE A 105 6.07 10.76 3.22
N LEU A 106 5.10 11.36 2.50
CA LEU A 106 5.37 12.44 1.54
C LEU A 106 5.96 13.70 2.19
N ASP A 107 5.68 13.91 3.47
CA ASP A 107 6.23 15.03 4.26
C ASP A 107 7.72 14.86 4.58
N LYS A 108 8.27 13.65 4.44
CA LYS A 108 9.67 13.34 4.72
C LYS A 108 10.48 13.30 3.41
N PRO A 109 11.46 14.20 3.21
CA PRO A 109 12.24 14.23 1.97
C PRO A 109 13.00 12.93 1.69
N SER A 110 13.39 12.20 2.74
CA SER A 110 14.10 10.91 2.64
C SER A 110 13.25 9.76 2.08
N VAL A 111 11.92 9.91 1.99
CA VAL A 111 11.01 8.85 1.52
C VAL A 111 10.46 9.13 0.12
N ARG A 112 10.69 10.33 -0.43
CA ARG A 112 10.25 10.71 -1.78
C ARG A 112 10.73 9.72 -2.84
N GLU A 113 11.97 9.25 -2.75
CA GLU A 113 12.56 8.29 -3.69
C GLU A 113 11.78 6.95 -3.75
N LYS A 114 11.26 6.48 -2.62
CA LYS A 114 10.44 5.25 -2.57
C LYS A 114 9.08 5.39 -3.24
N ILE A 115 8.60 6.62 -3.39
CA ILE A 115 7.26 6.94 -3.92
C ILE A 115 7.35 7.38 -5.38
N THR A 116 8.47 7.99 -5.78
CA THR A 116 8.75 8.35 -7.18
C THR A 116 9.40 7.23 -7.97
N ARG A 117 9.75 6.11 -7.33
CA ARG A 117 10.24 4.91 -8.02
C ARG A 117 9.20 4.39 -9.00
N LYS A 118 9.67 3.64 -9.99
CA LYS A 118 8.79 2.96 -10.95
C LYS A 118 7.90 1.94 -10.23
N PRO A 119 6.60 1.87 -10.55
CA PRO A 119 5.73 0.83 -10.03
C PRO A 119 6.21 -0.54 -10.52
N ALA A 120 6.09 -1.55 -9.66
CA ALA A 120 6.28 -2.93 -10.06
C ALA A 120 5.04 -3.43 -10.84
N GLU A 121 5.19 -4.49 -11.62
CA GLU A 121 4.11 -5.02 -12.46
C GLU A 121 2.90 -5.47 -11.63
N GLU A 122 3.12 -5.98 -10.41
CA GLU A 122 2.04 -6.39 -9.51
C GLU A 122 1.18 -5.20 -9.07
N ILE A 123 1.80 -4.03 -8.91
CA ILE A 123 1.08 -2.79 -8.58
C ILE A 123 0.27 -2.31 -9.78
N LEU A 124 0.85 -2.36 -10.99
CA LEU A 124 0.11 -2.05 -12.23
C LEU A 124 -1.07 -2.99 -12.44
N LEU A 125 -0.91 -4.27 -12.09
CA LEU A 125 -1.99 -5.27 -12.16
C LEU A 125 -3.10 -4.99 -11.16
N ALA A 126 -2.73 -4.67 -9.92
CA ALA A 126 -3.69 -4.29 -8.88
C ALA A 126 -4.45 -3.00 -9.26
N TYR A 127 -3.76 -2.02 -9.86
CA TYR A 127 -4.37 -0.83 -10.43
C TYR A 127 -5.36 -1.18 -11.53
N ALA A 128 -4.96 -1.99 -12.52
CA ALA A 128 -5.80 -2.34 -13.67
C ALA A 128 -7.08 -3.07 -13.22
N ARG A 129 -6.95 -4.02 -12.28
CA ARG A 129 -8.07 -4.74 -11.67
C ARG A 129 -9.02 -3.83 -10.91
N GLN A 130 -8.49 -2.89 -10.11
CA GLN A 130 -9.33 -1.95 -9.40
C GLN A 130 -10.07 -1.03 -10.38
N LEU A 131 -9.38 -0.51 -11.40
CA LEU A 131 -9.98 0.35 -12.43
C LEU A 131 -11.13 -0.35 -13.16
N GLN A 132 -10.91 -1.59 -13.60
CA GLN A 132 -11.94 -2.41 -14.22
C GLN A 132 -13.13 -2.64 -13.28
N LYS A 133 -12.86 -3.03 -12.03
CA LYS A 133 -13.91 -3.27 -11.02
C LYS A 133 -14.81 -2.05 -10.85
N GLU A 134 -14.25 -0.85 -10.70
CA GLU A 134 -15.04 0.37 -10.55
C GLU A 134 -15.90 0.67 -11.78
N LEU A 135 -15.34 0.53 -12.98
CA LEU A 135 -16.04 0.81 -14.23
C LEU A 135 -17.14 -0.23 -14.53
N ASP A 136 -16.87 -1.52 -14.27
CA ASP A 136 -17.84 -2.61 -14.43
C ASP A 136 -18.96 -2.54 -13.38
N ASN A 137 -18.64 -2.11 -12.15
CA ASN A 137 -19.65 -1.85 -11.12
C ASN A 137 -20.60 -0.73 -11.54
N PHE A 138 -20.06 0.34 -12.16
CA PHE A 138 -20.89 1.44 -12.66
C PHE A 138 -21.84 0.99 -13.78
N THR A 139 -21.38 0.13 -14.70
CA THR A 139 -22.23 -0.38 -15.79
C THR A 139 -23.20 -1.47 -15.34
N THR A 140 -23.12 -1.94 -14.09
CA THR A 140 -24.03 -2.97 -13.52
C THR A 140 -24.17 -4.20 -14.44
N GLY A 141 -23.06 -4.62 -15.06
CA GLY A 141 -23.03 -5.78 -15.97
C GLY A 141 -23.64 -5.56 -17.36
N THR A 142 -23.99 -4.33 -17.75
CA THR A 142 -24.47 -4.01 -19.11
C THR A 142 -23.33 -3.92 -20.14
N ALA A 143 -22.13 -3.62 -19.68
CA ALA A 143 -20.91 -3.56 -20.49
C ALA A 143 -19.70 -3.90 -19.62
N TYR A 144 -18.68 -4.52 -20.22
CA TYR A 144 -17.45 -4.87 -19.52
C TYR A 144 -16.25 -4.12 -20.12
N HIS A 145 -15.31 -3.76 -19.26
CA HIS A 145 -14.13 -2.98 -19.65
C HIS A 145 -12.90 -3.86 -19.77
N ARG A 146 -12.17 -3.73 -20.87
CA ARG A 146 -10.83 -4.30 -21.02
C ARG A 146 -9.80 -3.24 -20.68
N VAL A 147 -8.88 -3.54 -19.77
CA VAL A 147 -7.81 -2.62 -19.36
C VAL A 147 -6.46 -3.21 -19.76
N ASN A 148 -5.72 -2.51 -20.61
CA ASN A 148 -4.37 -2.88 -21.02
C ASN A 148 -3.37 -1.81 -20.59
N ILE A 149 -2.25 -2.20 -19.99
CA ILE A 149 -1.19 -1.29 -19.57
C ILE A 149 0.07 -1.57 -20.38
N THR A 150 0.61 -0.54 -21.03
CA THR A 150 1.91 -0.56 -21.68
C THR A 150 2.86 0.38 -20.94
N HIS A 151 3.93 -0.16 -20.36
CA HIS A 151 4.89 0.65 -19.60
C HIS A 151 6.18 0.91 -20.40
N SER A 152 6.74 2.10 -20.20
CA SER A 152 8.07 2.49 -20.70
C SER A 152 8.84 3.24 -19.62
N ASN A 153 10.07 3.66 -19.93
CA ASN A 153 10.91 4.34 -18.97
C ASN A 153 10.43 5.74 -18.58
N ASP A 154 9.74 6.44 -19.48
CA ASP A 154 9.39 7.86 -19.33
C ASP A 154 7.89 8.10 -19.13
N LEU A 155 7.07 7.14 -19.54
CA LEU A 155 5.62 7.25 -19.51
C LEU A 155 4.98 5.85 -19.51
N ILE A 156 3.84 5.71 -18.84
CA ILE A 156 3.03 4.50 -18.87
C ILE A 156 1.69 4.86 -19.49
N GLN A 157 1.24 4.03 -20.42
CA GLN A 157 -0.05 4.12 -21.08
C GLN A 157 -0.98 3.06 -20.52
N CYS A 158 -2.18 3.46 -20.10
CA CYS A 158 -3.28 2.58 -19.77
C CYS A 158 -4.40 2.83 -20.77
N VAL A 159 -4.88 1.77 -21.41
CA VAL A 159 -5.97 1.82 -22.39
C VAL A 159 -7.15 1.06 -21.81
N VAL A 160 -8.26 1.76 -21.63
CA VAL A 160 -9.54 1.20 -21.25
C VAL A 160 -10.41 1.11 -22.50
N GLU A 161 -10.94 -0.05 -22.81
CA GLU A 161 -11.85 -0.27 -23.94
C GLU A 161 -13.18 -0.82 -23.44
N ILE A 162 -14.28 -0.16 -23.79
CA ILE A 162 -15.63 -0.67 -23.52
C ILE A 162 -15.94 -1.76 -24.53
N THR A 163 -16.09 -2.99 -24.06
CA THR A 163 -16.43 -4.13 -24.91
C THR A 163 -17.93 -4.38 -24.90
N LYS A 164 -18.47 -4.82 -26.05
CA LYS A 164 -19.88 -5.24 -26.19
C LYS A 164 -20.09 -6.72 -25.83
N GLU A 165 -19.02 -7.39 -25.40
CA GLU A 165 -19.07 -8.79 -25.01
C GLU A 165 -19.82 -8.90 -23.68
N ASN A 166 -20.68 -9.91 -23.52
CA ASN A 166 -21.49 -10.08 -22.32
C ASN A 166 -20.79 -10.98 -21.27
N VAL A 167 -19.46 -11.04 -21.31
CA VAL A 167 -18.64 -11.91 -20.46
C VAL A 167 -17.63 -11.04 -19.72
N PRO A 168 -17.47 -11.24 -18.39
CA PRO A 168 -16.42 -10.58 -17.62
C PRO A 168 -15.04 -10.87 -18.22
N ILE A 169 -14.30 -9.81 -18.52
CA ILE A 169 -12.93 -9.92 -19.04
C ILE A 169 -12.00 -10.03 -17.83
N MET A 170 -11.28 -11.14 -17.70
CA MET A 170 -10.30 -11.28 -16.63
C MET A 170 -9.02 -10.52 -16.97
N ILE A 171 -8.52 -9.72 -16.02
CA ILE A 171 -7.20 -9.09 -16.14
C ILE A 171 -6.13 -10.05 -15.61
N ASP A 172 -5.32 -10.49 -16.55
CA ASP A 172 -4.18 -11.38 -16.42
C ASP A 172 -2.85 -10.63 -16.63
N GLU A 173 -1.73 -11.33 -16.43
CA GLU A 173 -0.38 -10.78 -16.61
C GLU A 173 -0.17 -10.30 -18.06
N ASP A 174 -0.83 -10.93 -19.04
CA ASP A 174 -0.80 -10.53 -20.44
C ASP A 174 -1.41 -9.15 -20.72
N SER A 175 -2.20 -8.62 -19.78
CA SER A 175 -2.75 -7.26 -19.84
C SER A 175 -1.69 -6.18 -19.58
N ILE A 176 -0.53 -6.56 -19.02
CA ILE A 176 0.61 -5.66 -18.77
C ILE A 176 1.74 -6.02 -19.71
N LYS A 177 2.16 -5.05 -20.51
CA LYS A 177 3.23 -5.25 -21.50
C LYS A 177 4.30 -4.19 -21.35
N SER A 178 5.55 -4.62 -21.46
CA SER A 178 6.64 -3.69 -21.76
C SER A 178 6.45 -3.19 -23.19
N GLY A 179 6.52 -1.88 -23.38
CA GLY A 179 6.41 -1.29 -24.71
C GLY A 179 7.56 -1.75 -25.61
N ASP A 180 7.24 -2.22 -26.82
CA ASP A 180 8.25 -2.47 -27.85
C ASP A 180 9.05 -1.18 -28.15
N LEU A 181 10.24 -1.30 -28.74
CA LEU A 181 11.16 -0.19 -29.01
C LEU A 181 10.49 0.98 -29.75
N THR A 182 9.55 0.66 -30.65
CA THR A 182 8.76 1.65 -31.40
C THR A 182 7.79 2.42 -30.49
N THR A 183 7.02 1.71 -29.68
CA THR A 183 6.08 2.28 -28.70
C THR A 183 6.80 3.06 -27.60
N ALA A 184 7.93 2.55 -27.11
CA ALA A 184 8.74 3.24 -26.11
C ALA A 184 9.24 4.60 -26.62
N ARG A 185 9.74 4.67 -27.87
CA ARG A 185 10.15 5.93 -28.51
C ARG A 185 8.99 6.89 -28.72
N LEU A 186 7.80 6.39 -29.04
CA LEU A 186 6.60 7.21 -29.16
C LEU A 186 6.22 7.83 -27.81
N LEU A 187 6.20 7.03 -26.75
CA LEU A 187 5.89 7.46 -25.39
C LEU A 187 6.92 8.46 -24.87
N GLU A 188 8.21 8.27 -25.19
CA GLU A 188 9.27 9.23 -24.87
C GLU A 188 9.02 10.59 -25.55
N ARG A 189 8.75 10.60 -26.87
CA ARG A 189 8.43 11.84 -27.62
C ARG A 189 7.18 12.53 -27.07
N LEU A 190 6.16 11.76 -26.70
CA LEU A 190 4.93 12.29 -26.11
C LEU A 190 5.21 12.92 -24.73
N SER A 191 6.01 12.24 -23.89
CA SER A 191 6.47 12.77 -22.60
C SER A 191 7.24 14.09 -22.75
N GLN A 192 8.18 14.17 -23.70
CA GLN A 192 8.91 15.40 -23.99
C GLN A 192 7.98 16.54 -24.45
N SER A 193 7.05 16.24 -25.35
CA SER A 193 6.09 17.22 -25.88
C SER A 193 5.17 17.76 -24.79
N LEU A 194 4.70 16.89 -23.88
CA LEU A 194 3.88 17.27 -22.73
C LEU A 194 4.66 18.18 -21.77
N ARG A 195 5.92 17.85 -21.46
CA ARG A 195 6.76 18.69 -20.60
C ARG A 195 7.02 20.08 -21.19
N GLN A 196 7.20 20.18 -22.51
CA GLN A 196 7.42 21.46 -23.18
C GLN A 196 6.16 22.33 -23.19
N ARG A 197 5.00 21.75 -23.55
CA ARG A 197 3.73 22.50 -23.71
C ARG A 197 3.03 22.85 -22.41
N VAL A 198 3.18 22.04 -21.36
CA VAL A 198 2.43 22.17 -20.09
C VAL A 198 3.32 22.71 -18.96
N SER A 199 4.44 23.34 -19.31
CA SER A 199 5.53 23.80 -18.43
C SER A 199 5.15 24.81 -17.34
N GLN A 200 3.89 25.28 -17.28
CA GLN A 200 3.41 26.21 -16.24
C GLN A 200 2.26 25.68 -15.37
N TRP A 201 1.73 24.48 -15.64
CA TRP A 201 0.61 23.92 -14.87
C TRP A 201 1.08 22.71 -14.07
N VAL A 202 1.78 22.99 -12.97
CA VAL A 202 2.27 21.98 -11.99
C VAL A 202 1.14 21.07 -11.48
N TYR A 203 -0.11 21.53 -11.53
CA TYR A 203 -1.30 20.77 -11.13
C TYR A 203 -1.90 19.84 -12.21
N VAL A 204 -1.48 19.94 -13.48
CA VAL A 204 -1.95 19.08 -14.59
C VAL A 204 -1.08 17.80 -14.74
N GLN A 205 -0.09 17.61 -13.88
CA GLN A 205 0.78 16.42 -13.87
C GLN A 205 0.11 15.11 -13.39
N ARG A 206 -1.22 15.05 -13.23
CA ARG A 206 -1.94 13.81 -12.87
C ARG A 206 -2.02 12.81 -14.03
N GLY A 207 -1.83 13.27 -15.26
CA GLY A 207 -1.82 12.43 -16.46
C GLY A 207 -2.58 13.06 -17.62
N LEU A 208 -2.24 12.67 -18.85
CA LEU A 208 -3.01 13.01 -20.04
C LEU A 208 -4.11 11.96 -20.23
N ARG A 209 -5.35 12.39 -20.44
CA ARG A 209 -6.45 11.50 -20.82
C ARG A 209 -6.96 11.87 -22.21
N LEU A 210 -7.15 10.87 -23.06
CA LEU A 210 -7.69 11.01 -24.41
C LEU A 210 -8.88 10.06 -24.56
N TYR A 211 -10.03 10.61 -24.93
CA TYR A 211 -11.24 9.86 -25.23
C TYR A 211 -11.31 9.67 -26.75
N ASP A 212 -11.19 8.43 -27.21
CA ASP A 212 -11.24 8.03 -28.61
C ASP A 212 -12.35 6.98 -28.83
N GLY A 213 -13.57 7.48 -28.99
CA GLY A 213 -14.76 6.63 -29.13
C GLY A 213 -14.96 5.69 -27.93
N PRO A 214 -14.94 4.36 -28.12
CA PRO A 214 -15.09 3.38 -27.03
C PRO A 214 -13.81 3.18 -26.20
N LYS A 215 -12.72 3.90 -26.53
CA LYS A 215 -11.42 3.77 -25.87
C LYS A 215 -11.08 5.03 -25.09
N VAL A 216 -10.54 4.82 -23.89
CA VAL A 216 -9.95 5.88 -23.06
C VAL A 216 -8.48 5.56 -22.87
N HIS A 217 -7.63 6.47 -23.31
CA HIS A 217 -6.19 6.38 -23.12
C HIS A 217 -5.77 7.28 -21.96
N ILE A 218 -5.11 6.71 -20.97
CA ILE A 218 -4.58 7.40 -19.80
C ILE A 218 -3.06 7.31 -19.86
N TYR A 219 -2.37 8.43 -19.81
CA TYR A 219 -0.91 8.50 -19.81
C TYR A 219 -0.43 9.17 -18.53
N LYS A 220 0.40 8.48 -17.75
CA LYS A 220 0.97 9.05 -16.51
C LYS A 220 2.46 8.79 -16.41
N ALA A 221 3.11 9.59 -15.58
CA ALA A 221 4.50 9.37 -15.23
C ALA A 221 4.65 7.98 -14.56
N PRO A 222 5.80 7.30 -14.73
CA PRO A 222 6.07 6.02 -14.11
C PRO A 222 6.48 6.20 -12.64
N ARG A 223 5.63 6.85 -11.82
CA ARG A 223 5.83 7.02 -10.37
C ARG A 223 4.82 6.16 -9.63
N LEU A 224 5.26 5.43 -8.61
CA LEU A 224 4.41 4.52 -7.84
C LEU A 224 3.10 5.17 -7.36
N VAL A 225 3.15 6.43 -6.89
CA VAL A 225 1.98 7.17 -6.40
C VAL A 225 0.88 7.39 -7.46
N ASP A 226 1.23 7.37 -8.74
CA ASP A 226 0.28 7.63 -9.83
C ASP A 226 -0.45 6.36 -10.32
N TRP A 227 -0.08 5.18 -9.77
CA TRP A 227 -0.53 3.86 -10.24
C TRP A 227 -1.02 2.97 -9.09
N THR A 228 -1.55 3.57 -8.03
CA THR A 228 -2.04 2.84 -6.87
C THR A 228 -3.53 2.47 -7.00
N ARG A 229 -4.03 1.56 -6.15
CA ARG A 229 -5.45 1.16 -6.19
C ARG A 229 -6.37 2.35 -5.92
N THR A 230 -6.05 3.25 -5.00
CA THR A 230 -6.88 4.46 -4.80
C THR A 230 -6.85 5.37 -6.02
N GLN A 231 -5.70 5.47 -6.69
CA GLN A 231 -5.59 6.27 -7.90
C GLN A 231 -6.45 5.69 -9.03
N ALA A 232 -6.56 4.36 -9.13
CA ALA A 232 -7.50 3.71 -10.06
C ALA A 232 -8.96 4.07 -9.77
N MET A 233 -9.35 4.18 -8.49
CA MET A 233 -10.69 4.61 -8.10
C MET A 233 -10.95 6.07 -8.51
N ASP A 234 -9.99 6.95 -8.27
CA ASP A 234 -10.08 8.36 -8.70
C ASP A 234 -10.17 8.47 -10.23
N ASP A 235 -9.40 7.67 -10.98
CA ASP A 235 -9.46 7.65 -12.43
C ASP A 235 -10.79 7.12 -12.96
N ALA A 236 -11.36 6.09 -12.32
CA ALA A 236 -12.67 5.57 -12.67
C ALA A 236 -13.75 6.63 -12.48
N ALA A 237 -13.73 7.33 -11.33
CA ALA A 237 -14.66 8.41 -11.04
C ALA A 237 -14.56 9.55 -12.08
N ASP A 238 -13.33 9.94 -12.46
CA ASP A 238 -13.09 10.94 -13.50
C ASP A 238 -13.65 10.49 -14.87
N ILE A 239 -13.44 9.23 -15.26
CA ILE A 239 -13.96 8.66 -16.52
C ILE A 239 -15.50 8.65 -16.51
N ILE A 240 -16.10 8.14 -15.43
CA ILE A 240 -17.55 8.07 -15.26
C ILE A 240 -18.15 9.49 -15.33
N GLY A 241 -17.57 10.44 -14.61
CA GLY A 241 -18.01 11.83 -14.62
C GLY A 241 -17.98 12.46 -16.02
N GLN A 242 -16.93 12.17 -16.79
CA GLN A 242 -16.83 12.64 -18.17
C GLN A 242 -17.90 12.00 -19.07
N VAL A 243 -18.12 10.69 -18.96
CA VAL A 243 -19.14 9.97 -19.76
C VAL A 243 -20.54 10.53 -19.50
N ILE A 244 -20.89 10.74 -18.23
CA ILE A 244 -22.18 11.32 -17.83
C ILE A 244 -22.34 12.75 -18.38
N THR A 245 -21.29 13.56 -18.34
CA THR A 245 -21.34 14.96 -18.84
C THR A 245 -21.41 15.04 -20.37
N SER A 246 -20.87 14.03 -21.07
CA SER A 246 -20.88 13.98 -22.54
C SER A 246 -22.17 13.39 -23.15
N THR A 247 -23.11 12.92 -22.31
CA THR A 247 -24.42 12.39 -22.72
C THR A 247 -25.48 13.48 -22.63
#